data_AF-A0A2A4IMJ4-F1
#
_entry.id   AF-A0A2A4IMJ4-F1
#
_cell.length_a   1.000
_cell.length_b   1.000
_cell.length_c   1.000
_cell.angle_alpha   90.00
_cell.angle_beta   90.00
_cell.angle_gamma   90.00
#
_symmetry.space_group_name_H-M   'P 1'
#
loop_
_entity.id
_entity.type
_entity.pdbx_description
1 polymer ?
#
loop_
_entity_poly.entity_id
_entity_poly.type
_entity_poly.pdbx_seq_one_letter_code
_entity_poly.pdbx_strand_id
1 'polypeptide(L)' 'MFQKNINSTLCFCKNIKYKEVINAIKEKELTTLEEVMHCTKAGITCWSCRGDIKDLLAEYKETGDIKIDE' A
#
# COMPACT_ATOMS: atom_id res chain seq x y z
N MET A 1 0.95 16.28 -8.70
CA MET A 1 1.94 15.92 -7.67
C MET A 1 1.27 14.96 -6.70
N PHE A 2 1.47 13.66 -6.85
CA PHE A 2 1.14 12.68 -5.81
C PHE A 2 2.48 12.15 -5.28
N GLN A 3 3.11 12.93 -4.41
CA GLN A 3 4.35 12.51 -3.74
C GLN A 3 3.98 11.58 -2.58
N LYS A 4 3.81 10.28 -2.86
CA LYS A 4 3.67 9.26 -1.82
C LYS A 4 5.04 8.95 -1.23
N ASN A 5 5.27 9.41 -0.01
CA ASN A 5 6.52 9.18 0.72
C ASN A 5 6.64 7.73 1.24
N ILE A 6 7.77 7.07 1.00
CA ILE A 6 8.05 5.69 1.43
C ILE A 6 8.04 5.52 2.96
N ASN A 7 8.50 6.55 3.68
CA ASN A 7 8.55 6.55 5.15
C ASN A 7 7.23 6.96 5.79
N SER A 8 6.26 7.38 4.97
CA SER A 8 4.95 7.73 5.49
C SER A 8 4.28 6.49 6.08
N THR A 9 3.54 6.68 7.16
CA THR A 9 2.78 5.58 7.76
C THR A 9 1.47 5.47 7.00
N LEU A 10 1.33 4.39 6.23
CA LEU A 10 0.09 4.10 5.51
C LEU A 10 -1.04 3.79 6.49
N CYS A 11 -0.77 2.95 7.51
CA CYS A 11 -1.77 2.63 8.53
C CYS A 11 -1.24 2.94 9.93
N PHE A 12 -1.72 4.03 10.54
CA PHE A 12 -1.34 4.40 11.90
C PHE A 12 -1.77 3.36 12.95
N CYS A 13 -2.90 2.69 12.74
CA CYS A 13 -3.42 1.70 13.69
C CYS A 13 -2.55 0.44 13.82
N LYS A 14 -1.81 0.08 12.77
CA LYS A 14 -0.92 -1.08 12.74
C LYS A 14 0.54 -0.71 12.52
N ASN A 15 0.84 0.58 12.47
CA ASN A 15 2.16 1.14 12.20
C ASN A 15 2.80 0.58 10.91
N ILE A 16 1.98 0.42 9.87
CA ILE A 16 2.42 -0.12 8.58
C ILE A 16 2.85 1.03 7.68
N LYS A 17 4.03 0.90 7.09
CA LYS A 17 4.60 1.88 6.15
C LYS A 17 4.27 1.53 4.71
N TYR A 18 4.35 2.52 3.81
CA TYR A 18 4.15 2.29 2.37
C TYR A 18 5.11 1.23 1.83
N LYS A 19 6.39 1.24 2.25
CA LYS A 19 7.38 0.23 1.83
C LYS A 19 6.93 -1.21 2.07
N GLU A 20 6.32 -1.50 3.23
CA GLU A 20 5.94 -2.86 3.62
C GLU A 20 4.81 -3.35 2.73
N VAL A 21 3.87 -2.44 2.42
CA VAL A 21 2.75 -2.72 1.54
C VAL A 21 3.23 -2.98 0.11
N ILE A 22 4.16 -2.18 -0.38
CA ILE A 22 4.74 -2.33 -1.72
C ILE A 22 5.53 -3.62 -1.83
N ASN A 23 6.35 -3.95 -0.83
CA ASN A 23 7.10 -5.19 -0.82
C ASN A 23 6.14 -6.39 -0.82
N ALA A 24 5.09 -6.36 0.00
CA ALA A 24 4.06 -7.40 0.01
C ALA A 24 3.32 -7.50 -1.33
N ILE A 25 2.98 -6.37 -1.97
CA ILE A 25 2.34 -6.35 -3.30
C ILE A 25 3.27 -6.94 -4.35
N LYS A 26 4.57 -6.61 -4.35
CA LYS A 26 5.54 -7.15 -5.32
C LYS A 26 5.83 -8.63 -5.09
N GLU A 27 6.03 -9.05 -3.84
CA GLU A 27 6.34 -10.45 -3.51
C GLU A 27 5.16 -11.40 -3.75
N LYS A 28 3.93 -10.91 -3.61
CA LYS A 28 2.71 -11.73 -3.78
C LYS A 28 1.84 -11.33 -4.97
N GLU A 29 2.28 -10.38 -5.78
CA GLU A 29 1.54 -9.82 -6.92
C GLU A 29 0.06 -9.51 -6.59
N LEU A 30 -0.15 -8.81 -5.47
CA LEU A 30 -1.49 -8.59 -4.92
C LEU A 30 -2.29 -7.65 -5.84
N THR A 31 -3.35 -8.17 -6.46
CA THR A 31 -4.17 -7.42 -7.43
C THR A 31 -5.46 -6.85 -6.83
N THR A 32 -5.76 -7.15 -5.57
CA THR A 32 -6.95 -6.66 -4.88
C THR A 32 -6.61 -6.03 -3.53
N LEU A 33 -7.43 -5.04 -3.17
CA LEU A 33 -7.37 -4.32 -1.89
C LEU A 33 -7.45 -5.28 -0.70
N GLU A 34 -8.31 -6.29 -0.81
CA GLU A 34 -8.57 -7.25 0.27
C GLU A 34 -7.35 -8.14 0.52
N GLU A 35 -6.70 -8.62 -0.54
CA GLU A 35 -5.46 -9.38 -0.46
C GLU A 35 -4.34 -8.55 0.17
N VAL A 36 -4.22 -7.27 -0.20
CA VAL A 36 -3.26 -6.35 0.45
C VAL A 36 -3.60 -6.13 1.91
N MET A 37 -4.86 -5.87 2.26
CA MET A 37 -5.29 -5.70 3.64
C MET A 37 -5.05 -6.95 4.47
N HIS A 38 -5.24 -8.14 3.90
CA HIS A 38 -5.02 -9.41 4.60
C HIS A 38 -3.52 -9.69 4.80
N CYS A 39 -2.72 -9.42 3.77
CA CYS A 39 -1.28 -9.68 3.82
C CYS A 39 -0.55 -8.66 4.70
N THR A 40 -0.88 -7.38 4.58
CA THR A 40 -0.23 -6.30 5.34
C THR A 40 -0.90 -6.06 6.69
N LYS A 41 -2.14 -6.52 6.89
CA LYS A 41 -3.00 -6.20 8.04
C LYS A 41 -3.40 -4.73 8.15
N ALA A 42 -3.14 -3.92 7.12
CA ALA A 42 -3.57 -2.52 7.06
C ALA A 42 -5.09 -2.42 6.86
N GLY A 43 -5.74 -1.46 7.50
CA GLY A 43 -7.11 -1.08 7.14
C GLY A 43 -8.21 -2.07 7.52
N ILE A 44 -7.98 -2.89 8.56
CA ILE A 44 -8.99 -3.81 9.11
C ILE A 44 -9.87 -3.11 10.15
N THR A 45 -9.29 -2.24 10.97
CA THR A 45 -9.97 -1.59 12.12
C THR A 45 -10.57 -0.22 11.78
N CYS A 46 -9.76 0.72 11.27
CA CYS A 46 -10.18 2.11 11.06
C CYS A 46 -10.64 2.41 9.62
N TRP A 47 -10.31 1.53 8.68
CA TRP A 47 -10.56 1.66 7.23
C TRP A 47 -9.96 2.90 6.55
N SER A 48 -9.35 3.82 7.31
CA SER A 48 -8.84 5.10 6.80
C SER A 48 -7.77 4.95 5.72
N CYS A 49 -6.95 3.91 5.81
CA CYS A 49 -5.86 3.65 4.87
C CYS A 49 -6.26 2.85 3.64
N ARG A 50 -7.55 2.51 3.46
CA ARG A 50 -8.05 1.82 2.24
C ARG A 50 -7.89 2.66 0.98
N GLY A 51 -8.04 3.98 1.09
CA GLY A 51 -7.84 4.91 -0.02
C GLY A 51 -6.41 4.86 -0.53
N ASP A 52 -5.44 4.97 0.37
CA ASP A 52 -4.02 4.92 0.04
C ASP A 52 -3.61 3.60 -0.60
N ILE A 53 -4.12 2.47 -0.09
CA ILE A 53 -3.87 1.14 -0.65
C ILE A 53 -4.46 1.01 -2.05
N LYS A 54 -5.70 1.48 -2.29
CA LYS A 54 -6.30 1.47 -3.64
C LYS A 54 -5.44 2.22 -4.63
N ASP A 55 -4.99 3.40 -4.22
CA ASP A 55 -4.24 4.30 -5.07
C ASP A 55 -2.86 3.70 -5.38
N LEU A 56 -2.21 3.05 -4.39
CA LEU A 56 -1.00 2.23 -4.58
C LEU A 56 -1.22 1.08 -5.57
N LEU A 57 -2.35 0.38 -5.44
CA LEU A 57 -2.70 -0.74 -6.30
C LEU A 57 -2.97 -0.30 -7.74
N ALA A 58 -3.65 0.83 -7.90
CA ALA A 58 -3.94 1.41 -9.20
C ALA A 58 -2.63 1.79 -9.91
N GLU A 59 -1.73 2.46 -9.20
CA GLU A 59 -0.42 2.86 -9.70
C GLU A 59 0.45 1.63 -10.07
N TYR A 60 0.41 0.58 -9.25
CA TYR A 60 1.05 -0.70 -9.58
C TYR A 60 0.47 -1.35 -10.85
N LYS A 61 -0.86 -1.33 -11.02
CA LYS A 61 -1.50 -1.88 -12.21
C LYS A 61 -1.22 -1.07 -13.48
N GLU A 62 -1.01 0.24 -13.36
CA GLU A 62 -0.70 1.11 -14.50
C GLU A 62 0.78 1.06 -14.90
N THR A 63 1.71 1.08 -13.93
CA THR A 63 3.15 1.18 -14.21
C THR A 63 3.89 -0.16 -14.11
N GLY A 64 3.32 -1.18 -13.48
CA GLY A 64 3.99 -2.46 -13.22
C GLY A 64 5.09 -2.39 -12.15
N ASP A 65 5.52 -1.18 -11.77
CA ASP A 65 6.53 -0.92 -10.76
C ASP A 65 6.17 0.32 -9.94
N ILE A 66 5.85 0.14 -8.66
CA ILE A 66 5.72 1.27 -7.74
C ILE A 66 7.16 1.77 -7.45
N LYS A 67 7.54 2.88 -8.08
CA LYS A 67 8.78 3.61 -7.79
C LYS A 67 8.46 4.70 -6.79
N ILE A 68 8.94 4.51 -5.56
CA ILE A 68 8.91 5.57 -4.55
C ILE A 68 10.33 6.06 -4.37
N ASP A 69 10.56 7.32 -4.73
CA ASP A 69 11.80 8.03 -4.42
C ASP A 69 11.87 8.36 -2.91
N GLU A 70 13.08 8.22 -2.37
CA GLU A 70 13.44 8.32 -0.94
C GLU A 70 13.16 9.69 -0.31
#